data_AF-A0A4S3J928-F1
#
_entry.id   AF-A0A4S3J928-F1
#
_cell.length_a   1.000
_cell.length_b   1.000
_cell.length_c   1.000
_cell.angle_alpha   90.00
_cell.angle_beta   90.00
_cell.angle_gamma   90.00
#
_symmetry.space_group_name_H-M   'P 1'
#
loop_
_entity.id
_entity.type
_entity.pdbx_description
1 polymer ?
#
loop_
_entity_poly.entity_id
_entity_poly.type
_entity_poly.pdbx_seq_one_letter_code
_entity_poly.pdbx_strand_id
1 'polypeptide(L)' 'MVRASLERDNNGNTRFRGCTSIREFEFLGKLGEGTFGEVYKAKSKREGSIVALKKILMHNEKDGVSV' A
#
# COMPACT_ATOMS: atom_id res chain seq x y z
N MET A 1 -8.13 2.51 22.43
CA MET A 1 -8.36 3.71 21.61
C MET A 1 -8.23 3.32 20.14
N VAL A 2 -9.34 3.06 19.45
CA VAL A 2 -9.30 2.62 18.03
C VAL A 2 -9.03 3.86 17.18
N ARG A 3 -7.89 3.89 16.48
CA ARG A 3 -7.57 4.98 15.55
C ARG A 3 -8.60 4.95 14.41
N ALA A 4 -9.33 6.04 14.22
CA ALA A 4 -10.25 6.17 13.09
C ALA A 4 -9.46 6.04 11.77
N SER A 5 -9.98 5.25 10.82
CA SER A 5 -9.34 5.11 9.50
C SER A 5 -9.30 6.47 8.80
N LEU A 6 -8.11 6.87 8.34
CA LEU A 6 -7.92 8.11 7.57
C LEU A 6 -8.39 7.97 6.11
N GLU A 7 -8.92 6.81 5.72
CA GLU A 7 -9.42 6.56 4.37
C GLU A 7 -10.66 7.43 4.04
N ARG A 8 -11.46 7.79 5.06
CA ARG A 8 -12.72 8.55 4.89
C ARG A 8 -12.75 9.86 5.68
N ASP A 9 -13.42 10.87 5.12
CA ASP A 9 -13.69 12.14 5.79
C ASP A 9 -14.94 12.05 6.68
N ASN A 10 -15.29 13.14 7.37
CA ASN A 10 -16.46 13.18 8.25
C ASN A 10 -17.78 12.96 7.50
N ASN A 11 -17.79 13.20 6.18
CA ASN A 11 -18.94 12.99 5.31
C ASN A 11 -18.94 11.59 4.65
N GLY A 12 -18.00 10.73 5.01
CA GLY A 12 -17.92 9.35 4.50
C GLY A 12 -17.30 9.19 3.11
N ASN A 13 -16.83 10.28 2.48
CA ASN A 13 -16.17 10.27 1.18
C ASN A 13 -14.71 9.83 1.33
N THR A 14 -14.13 9.29 0.27
CA THR A 14 -12.69 8.98 0.25
C THR A 14 -11.90 10.27 0.37
N ARG A 15 -10.99 10.35 1.35
CA ARG A 15 -10.19 11.58 1.58
C ARG A 15 -9.23 11.90 0.44
N PHE A 16 -8.81 10.88 -0.27
CA PHE A 16 -7.80 10.97 -1.31
C PHE A 16 -8.44 10.49 -2.62
N ARG A 17 -8.48 11.36 -3.62
CA ARG A 17 -9.01 11.01 -4.95
C ARG A 17 -7.94 10.27 -5.75
N GLY A 18 -8.37 9.26 -6.52
CA GLY A 18 -7.48 8.47 -7.38
C GLY A 18 -6.69 7.38 -6.67
N CYS A 19 -6.75 7.26 -5.34
CA CYS A 19 -6.21 6.12 -4.62
C CYS A 19 -7.31 5.09 -4.33
N THR A 20 -6.89 3.83 -4.26
CA THR A 20 -7.77 2.71 -3.89
C THR A 20 -7.29 2.07 -2.59
N SER A 21 -8.20 1.42 -1.87
CA SER A 21 -7.83 0.66 -0.68
C SER A 21 -7.05 -0.59 -1.08
N ILE A 22 -6.07 -0.97 -0.28
CA ILE A 22 -5.29 -2.20 -0.47
C ILE A 22 -6.19 -3.46 -0.46
N ARG A 23 -7.38 -3.35 0.14
CA ARG A 23 -8.41 -4.40 0.18
C ARG A 23 -8.97 -4.79 -1.19
N GLU A 24 -8.80 -3.93 -2.20
CA GLU A 24 -9.20 -4.20 -3.59
C GLU A 24 -8.21 -5.12 -4.33
N PHE A 25 -7.18 -5.61 -3.65
CA PHE A 25 -6.21 -6.55 -4.19
C PHE A 25 -6.21 -7.87 -3.42
N GLU A 26 -5.99 -8.96 -4.14
CA GLU A 26 -5.74 -10.30 -3.60
C GLU A 26 -4.23 -10.58 -3.66
N PHE A 27 -3.60 -10.81 -2.51
CA PHE A 27 -2.17 -11.10 -2.44
C PHE A 27 -1.90 -12.55 -2.85
N LEU A 28 -1.07 -12.74 -3.87
CA LEU A 28 -0.73 -14.05 -4.42
C LEU A 28 0.61 -14.58 -3.90
N GLY A 29 1.49 -13.71 -3.41
CA GLY A 29 2.77 -14.11 -2.82
C GLY A 29 3.79 -12.98 -2.76
N LYS A 30 4.87 -13.18 -2.01
CA LYS A 30 6.00 -12.24 -1.95
C LYS A 30 6.91 -12.46 -3.17
N LEU A 31 7.28 -11.36 -3.83
CA LEU A 31 8.22 -11.36 -4.95
C LEU A 31 9.65 -11.03 -4.50
N GLY A 32 9.81 -10.19 -3.49
CA GLY A 32 11.13 -9.83 -2.97
C GLY A 32 11.09 -8.82 -1.84
N GLU A 33 12.25 -8.54 -1.28
CA GLU A 33 12.49 -7.57 -0.23
C GLU A 33 13.78 -6.80 -0.53
N GLY A 34 13.79 -5.51 -0.23
CA GLY A 34 15.00 -4.69 -0.25
C GLY A 34 14.93 -3.60 0.82
N THR A 35 15.95 -2.75 0.88
CA THR A 35 16.13 -1.72 1.93
C THR A 35 14.91 -0.83 2.14
N PHE A 36 14.17 -0.52 1.06
CA PHE A 36 13.03 0.40 1.10
C PHE A 36 11.67 -0.31 1.16
N GLY A 37 11.66 -1.64 1.31
CA GLY A 37 10.47 -2.42 1.61
C GLY A 37 10.27 -3.68 0.79
N GLU A 38 9.03 -4.14 0.78
CA GLU A 38 8.64 -5.47 0.30
C GLU A 38 7.80 -5.37 -0.96
N VAL A 39 7.99 -6.30 -1.90
CA VAL A 39 7.21 -6.37 -3.14
C VAL A 39 6.40 -7.66 -3.14
N TYR A 40 5.10 -7.55 -3.45
CA TYR A 40 4.16 -8.67 -3.52
C TYR A 40 3.53 -8.76 -4.90
N LYS A 41 3.30 -9.98 -5.36
CA LYS A 41 2.41 -10.25 -6.48
C LYS A 41 0.97 -10.18 -5.98
N ALA A 42 0.11 -9.49 -6.69
CA ALA A 42 -1.31 -9.42 -6.37
C ALA A 42 -2.18 -9.43 -7.63
N LYS A 43 -3.47 -9.70 -7.44
CA LYS A 43 -4.49 -9.57 -8.47
C LYS A 43 -5.43 -8.43 -8.09
N SER A 44 -5.65 -7.49 -9.01
CA SER A 44 -6.70 -6.48 -8.87
C SER A 44 -8.06 -7.16 -8.91
N LYS A 45 -8.89 -6.97 -7.87
CA LYS A 45 -10.25 -7.53 -7.83
C LYS A 45 -11.18 -6.87 -8.83
N ARG A 46 -10.92 -5.59 -9.14
CA ARG A 46 -11.72 -4.79 -10.08
C ARG A 46 -11.44 -5.16 -11.53
N GLU A 47 -10.17 -5.27 -11.90
CA GLU A 47 -9.74 -5.44 -13.30
C GLU A 47 -9.25 -6.84 -13.62
N GLY A 48 -9.10 -7.72 -12.62
CA GLY A 48 -8.55 -9.06 -12.78
C GLY A 48 -7.06 -9.12 -13.13
N SER A 49 -6.42 -7.98 -13.36
CA SER A 49 -5.02 -7.86 -13.79
C SER A 49 -4.04 -8.24 -12.67
N ILE A 50 -2.95 -8.91 -13.05
CA ILE A 50 -1.83 -9.22 -12.17
C ILE A 50 -0.92 -8.00 -12.05
N VAL A 51 -0.64 -7.59 -10.82
CA VAL A 51 0.14 -6.40 -10.49
C VAL A 51 1.21 -6.72 -9.44
N ALA A 52 2.20 -5.82 -9.31
CA ALA A 52 3.13 -5.81 -8.20
C ALA A 52 2.75 -4.70 -7.20
N LEU A 53 2.64 -5.04 -5.92
CA LEU A 53 2.39 -4.09 -4.83
C LEU A 53 3.69 -3.89 -4.04
N LYS A 54 4.21 -2.66 -4.01
CA LYS A 54 5.38 -2.31 -3.20
C LYS A 54 4.94 -1.66 -1.90
N LYS A 55 5.18 -2.34 -0.78
CA LYS A 55 5.00 -1.81 0.57
C LYS A 55 6.22 -0.98 0.92
N ILE A 56 6.06 0.34 0.96
CA ILE A 56 7.12 1.27 1.35
C ILE A 56 7.31 1.18 2.87
N LEU A 57 8.52 0.82 3.30
CA LEU A 57 8.92 0.89 4.70
C LEU A 57 9.56 2.25 4.94
N MET A 58 8.97 3.06 5.81
CA MET A 58 9.56 4.33 6.22
C MET A 58 10.64 4.04 7.26
N HIS A 59 11.91 4.13 6.87
CA HIS A 59 13.02 4.17 7.81
C HIS A 59 13.13 5.59 8.39
N ASN A 60 13.31 5.70 9.71
CA ASN A 60 13.57 6.99 10.35
C ASN A 60 14.87 7.60 9.79
N GLU A 61 14.92 8.94 9.74
CA GLU A 61 15.93 9.81 9.10
C GLU A 61 17.38 9.66 9.60
N LYS A 62 17.72 8.62 10.38
CA LYS A 62 19.09 8.35 10.85
C LYS A 62 19.89 7.43 9.91
N ASP A 63 19.24 6.69 9.03
CA ASP A 63 19.92 5.87 8.03
C ASP A 63 19.71 6.53 6.65
N GLY A 64 20.73 7.29 6.23
CA GLY A 64 20.70 8.10 5.03
C GLY A 64 20.23 7.34 3.79
N VAL A 65 19.39 8.00 2.99
CA VAL A 65 19.09 7.55 1.64
C VAL A 65 20.37 7.75 0.84
N SER A 66 21.13 6.68 0.59
CA SER A 66 22.26 6.75 -0.34
C SER A 66 21.70 6.95 -1.74
N VAL A 67 21.81 8.18 -2.25
CA VAL A 67 21.53 8.56 -3.65
C VAL A 67 22.64 8.09 -4.57
#